data_AF-A0A8S0TDS0-F1
#
_entry.id   AF-A0A8S0TDS0-F1
#
_cell.length_a   1.000
_cell.length_b   1.000
_cell.length_c   1.000
_cell.angle_alpha   90.00
_cell.angle_beta   90.00
_cell.angle_gamma   90.00
#
_symmetry.space_group_name_H-M   'P 1'
#
loop_
_entity.id
_entity.type
_entity.pdbx_description
1 polymer ?
#
loop_
_entity_poly.entity_id
_entity_poly.type
_entity_poly.pdbx_seq_one_letter_code
_entity_poly.pdbx_strand_id
1 'polypeptide(L)'
;MLLQLMNLKRLFAPSTTGVIAGFVVGLVPQIRKLLIGETAPVHVIQDTALLLGDGAIPAVTLVMGGNLLRGLKGSEIQKSIILGIIIVRYVALPLLGIVIVKGATRFGLVHHNPLYEFVLLLQFALPPAMNIGTMSQLFGAGESECSVIMLWCYALASITLTLWSTLFLWLVA
;
A
#
# COMPACT_ATOMS: atom_id res chain seq x y z
N MET A 1 19.70 -19.64 -13.29
CA MET A 1 18.47 -20.47 -13.34
C MET A 1 17.25 -19.79 -12.69
N LEU A 2 17.38 -19.16 -11.51
CA LEU A 2 16.28 -18.41 -10.86
C LEU A 2 15.81 -17.14 -11.62
N LEU A 3 16.75 -16.41 -12.25
CA LEU A 3 16.48 -15.18 -12.99
C LEU A 3 15.69 -15.37 -14.30
N GLN A 4 15.69 -16.58 -14.88
CA GLN A 4 14.92 -16.86 -16.12
C GLN A 4 13.46 -17.24 -15.86
N LEU A 5 13.13 -17.65 -14.64
CA LEU A 5 11.74 -17.91 -14.21
C LEU A 5 11.03 -16.63 -13.76
N MET A 6 11.80 -15.62 -13.32
CA MET A 6 11.28 -14.29 -13.05
C MET A 6 11.16 -13.50 -14.36
N ASN A 7 9.93 -13.26 -14.78
CA ASN A 7 9.65 -12.43 -15.94
C ASN A 7 10.11 -10.98 -15.65
N LEU A 8 11.36 -10.64 -15.99
CA LEU A 8 12.03 -9.38 -15.66
C LEU A 8 11.22 -8.15 -16.11
N LYS A 9 10.40 -8.30 -17.16
CA LYS A 9 9.44 -7.27 -17.61
C LYS A 9 8.43 -6.87 -16.53
N ARG A 10 8.04 -7.78 -15.63
CA ARG A 10 7.13 -7.48 -14.52
C ARG A 10 7.80 -6.65 -13.41
N LEU A 11 9.13 -6.71 -13.30
CA LEU A 11 9.89 -5.88 -12.36
C LEU A 11 9.89 -4.40 -12.78
N PHE A 12 9.81 -4.13 -14.08
CA PHE A 12 9.68 -2.81 -14.68
C PHE A 12 8.22 -2.37 -14.83
N ALA A 13 7.35 -2.84 -13.95
CA ALA A 13 5.99 -2.31 -13.85
C ALA A 13 6.05 -0.78 -13.58
N PRO A 14 5.18 0.02 -14.20
CA PRO A 14 5.22 1.49 -14.09
C PRO A 14 5.26 2.01 -12.65
N SER A 15 4.58 1.34 -11.73
CA SER A 15 4.58 1.71 -10.30
C SER A 15 5.93 1.48 -9.63
N THR A 16 6.65 0.42 -10.00
CA THR A 16 7.95 0.09 -9.40
C THR A 16 9.02 1.05 -9.91
N THR A 17 9.04 1.34 -11.21
CA THR A 17 9.95 2.32 -11.80
C THR A 17 9.70 3.73 -11.26
N GLY A 18 8.43 4.12 -11.08
CA GLY A 18 8.05 5.39 -10.48
C GLY A 18 8.57 5.56 -9.04
N VAL A 19 8.41 4.52 -8.21
CA VAL A 19 8.93 4.52 -6.83
C VAL A 19 10.45 4.64 -6.80
N ILE A 20 11.16 3.89 -7.64
CA ILE A 20 12.63 3.97 -7.73
C ILE A 20 13.08 5.38 -8.12
N ALA A 21 12.46 5.97 -9.14
CA ALA A 21 12.78 7.34 -9.57
C ALA A 21 12.49 8.36 -8.45
N GLY A 22 11.36 8.23 -7.76
CA GLY A 22 11.01 9.08 -6.62
C GLY A 22 12.02 8.98 -5.47
N PHE A 23 12.49 7.77 -5.14
CA PHE A 23 13.55 7.59 -4.15
C PHE A 23 14.87 8.24 -4.57
N VAL A 24 15.27 8.11 -5.84
CA VAL A 24 16.49 8.77 -6.35
C VAL A 24 16.37 10.29 -6.22
N VAL A 25 15.24 10.87 -6.62
CA VAL A 25 14.97 12.31 -6.49
C VAL A 25 14.99 12.77 -5.02
N GLY A 26 14.39 12.00 -4.12
CA GLY A 26 14.29 12.34 -2.70
C GLY A 26 15.59 12.15 -1.90
N LEU A 27 16.41 11.16 -2.26
CA LEU A 27 17.65 10.81 -1.53
C LEU A 27 18.86 11.61 -2.02
N VAL A 28 18.93 11.98 -3.29
CA VAL A 28 20.06 12.74 -3.83
C VAL A 28 19.92 14.22 -3.46
N PRO A 29 20.76 14.79 -2.57
CA PRO A 29 20.54 16.14 -2.03
C PRO A 29 20.58 17.24 -3.09
N GLN A 30 21.37 17.06 -4.15
CA GLN A 30 21.46 18.02 -5.26
C GLN A 30 20.15 18.09 -6.05
N ILE A 31 19.56 16.93 -6.36
CA ILE A 31 18.30 16.83 -7.10
C ILE A 31 17.15 17.32 -6.23
N ARG A 32 17.12 16.91 -4.95
CA ARG A 32 16.13 17.36 -3.97
C ARG A 32 16.12 18.88 -3.82
N LYS A 33 17.27 19.54 -3.70
CA LYS A 33 17.33 21.02 -3.58
C LYS A 33 16.89 21.75 -4.84
N LEU A 34 17.03 21.11 -6.01
CA LEU A 34 16.66 21.68 -7.30
C LEU A 34 15.13 21.60 -7.55
N LEU A 35 14.52 20.50 -7.13
CA LEU A 35 13.11 20.17 -7.42
C LEU A 35 12.18 20.38 -6.23
N ILE A 36 12.66 20.19 -4.99
CA ILE A 36 11.83 20.10 -3.79
C ILE A 36 11.99 21.30 -2.86
N GLY A 37 10.89 22.05 -2.69
CA GLY A 37 10.76 23.18 -1.77
C GLY A 37 10.28 24.46 -2.45
N GLU A 38 9.66 25.35 -1.68
CA GLU A 38 9.03 26.60 -2.16
C GLU A 38 9.99 27.53 -2.93
N THR A 39 11.28 27.50 -2.61
CA THR A 39 12.32 28.33 -3.25
C THR A 39 13.13 27.57 -4.29
N ALA A 40 12.77 26.32 -4.61
CA ALA A 40 13.52 25.50 -5.54
C ALA A 40 13.34 26.01 -6.99
N PRO A 41 14.43 26.12 -7.77
CA PRO A 41 14.38 26.73 -9.11
C PRO A 41 13.51 25.96 -10.11
N VAL A 42 13.27 24.66 -9.87
CA VAL A 42 12.49 23.79 -10.76
C VAL A 42 11.31 23.14 -10.01
N HIS A 43 10.77 23.81 -8.99
CA HIS A 43 9.63 23.32 -8.18
C HIS A 43 8.39 22.98 -9.01
N VAL A 44 8.20 23.63 -10.17
CA VAL A 44 7.10 23.35 -11.11
C VAL A 44 6.97 21.87 -11.49
N ILE A 45 8.09 21.14 -11.60
CA ILE A 45 8.05 19.69 -11.90
C ILE A 45 7.45 18.92 -10.72
N GLN A 46 7.79 19.28 -9.49
CA GLN A 46 7.17 18.68 -8.31
C GLN A 46 5.69 19.04 -8.23
N ASP A 47 5.32 20.32 -8.41
CA ASP A 47 3.93 20.76 -8.29
C ASP A 47 3.02 20.11 -9.32
N THR A 48 3.48 20.01 -10.57
CA THR A 48 2.76 19.30 -11.61
C THR A 48 2.63 17.81 -11.32
N ALA A 49 3.69 17.18 -10.79
CA ALA A 49 3.65 15.78 -10.38
C ALA A 49 2.71 15.54 -9.19
N LEU A 50 2.69 16.46 -8.21
CA LEU A 50 1.76 16.43 -7.07
C LEU A 50 0.32 16.61 -7.55
N LEU A 51 0.06 17.59 -8.41
CA LEU A 51 -1.26 17.83 -8.98
C LEU A 51 -1.78 16.61 -9.76
N LEU A 52 -0.92 15.96 -10.56
CA LEU A 52 -1.25 14.70 -11.23
C LEU A 52 -1.46 13.56 -10.23
N GLY A 53 -0.64 13.47 -9.19
CA GLY A 53 -0.73 12.46 -8.13
C GLY A 53 -2.04 12.56 -7.35
N ASP A 54 -2.41 13.77 -6.94
CA ASP A 54 -3.66 14.08 -6.25
C ASP A 54 -4.88 13.72 -7.09
N GLY A 55 -4.82 13.95 -8.41
CA GLY A 55 -5.84 13.49 -9.36
C GLY A 55 -5.83 11.98 -9.59
N ALA A 56 -4.68 11.32 -9.45
CA ALA A 56 -4.55 9.87 -9.63
C ALA A 56 -5.16 9.07 -8.47
N ILE A 57 -5.15 9.60 -7.25
CA ILE A 57 -5.76 8.95 -6.07
C ILE A 57 -7.25 8.62 -6.28
N PRO A 58 -8.13 9.59 -6.60
CA PRO A 58 -9.54 9.30 -6.86
C PRO A 58 -9.72 8.51 -8.16
N ALA A 59 -8.88 8.69 -9.18
CA ALA A 59 -8.96 7.92 -10.42
C ALA A 59 -8.72 6.41 -10.18
N VAL A 60 -7.67 6.05 -9.45
CA VAL A 60 -7.40 4.64 -9.07
C VAL A 60 -8.50 4.08 -8.18
N THR A 61 -9.07 4.91 -7.30
CA THR A 61 -10.21 4.51 -6.46
C THR A 61 -11.45 4.21 -7.31
N LEU A 62 -11.74 5.01 -8.34
CA LEU A 62 -12.85 4.79 -9.26
C LEU A 62 -12.63 3.52 -10.09
N VAL A 63 -11.41 3.32 -10.61
CA VAL A 63 -11.02 2.08 -11.30
C VAL A 63 -11.23 0.88 -10.38
N MET A 64 -10.74 0.95 -9.13
CA MET A 64 -10.97 -0.09 -8.13
C MET A 64 -12.47 -0.37 -7.97
N GLY A 65 -13.31 0.66 -7.78
CA GLY A 65 -14.76 0.52 -7.72
C GLY A 65 -15.39 -0.17 -8.94
N GLY A 66 -14.94 0.18 -10.15
CA GLY A 66 -15.34 -0.49 -11.38
C GLY A 66 -14.95 -1.98 -11.40
N ASN A 67 -13.77 -2.31 -10.87
CA ASN A 67 -13.28 -3.68 -10.79
C ASN A 67 -14.10 -4.52 -9.81
N LEU A 68 -14.61 -3.91 -8.74
CA LEU A 68 -15.47 -4.57 -7.76
C LEU A 68 -16.79 -5.06 -8.35
N LEU A 69 -17.29 -4.47 -9.45
CA LEU A 69 -18.49 -4.95 -10.15
C LEU A 69 -18.34 -6.41 -10.61
N ARG A 70 -17.13 -6.81 -11.02
CA ARG A 70 -16.85 -8.21 -11.38
C ARG A 70 -16.92 -9.13 -10.17
N GLY A 71 -16.48 -8.64 -9.00
CA GLY A 71 -16.59 -9.38 -7.75
C GLY A 71 -18.04 -9.53 -7.28
N LEU A 72 -18.87 -8.50 -7.46
CA LEU A 72 -20.30 -8.52 -7.14
C LEU A 72 -21.10 -9.48 -8.04
N LYS A 73 -20.69 -9.65 -9.30
CA LYS A 73 -21.31 -10.61 -10.22
C LYS A 73 -20.99 -12.07 -9.92
N GLY A 74 -20.19 -12.33 -8.88
CA GLY A 74 -19.84 -13.66 -8.39
C GLY A 74 -18.71 -14.26 -9.20
N SER A 75 -17.55 -14.42 -8.54
CA SER A 75 -16.50 -15.35 -8.97
C SER A 75 -16.56 -16.59 -8.08
N GLU A 76 -16.14 -17.74 -8.62
CA GLU A 76 -16.15 -19.06 -7.97
C GLU A 76 -15.07 -19.21 -6.87
N ILE A 77 -14.75 -18.14 -6.14
CA ILE A 77 -13.79 -18.25 -5.03
C ILE A 77 -14.46 -18.98 -3.87
N GLN A 78 -13.76 -19.97 -3.34
CA GLN A 78 -14.15 -20.59 -2.09
C GLN A 78 -14.17 -19.54 -0.96
N LYS A 79 -15.33 -19.38 -0.29
CA LYS A 79 -15.53 -18.44 0.83
C LYS A 79 -14.50 -18.61 1.96
N SER A 80 -13.97 -19.82 2.14
CA SER A 80 -12.90 -20.11 3.09
C SER A 80 -11.62 -19.33 2.81
N ILE A 81 -11.25 -19.13 1.53
CA ILE A 81 -10.08 -18.35 1.13
C ILE A 81 -10.26 -16.88 1.50
N ILE A 82 -11.44 -16.31 1.20
CA ILE A 82 -11.77 -14.93 1.53
C ILE A 82 -11.68 -14.70 3.04
N LEU A 83 -12.30 -15.59 3.83
CA LEU A 83 -12.25 -15.53 5.28
C LEU A 83 -10.82 -15.66 5.82
N GLY A 84 -10.02 -16.57 5.26
CA GLY A 84 -8.62 -16.75 5.60
C GLY A 84 -7.79 -15.49 5.35
N ILE A 85 -7.97 -14.85 4.19
CA ILE A 85 -7.28 -13.59 3.85
C ILE A 85 -7.69 -12.48 4.82
N ILE A 86 -8.97 -12.34 5.13
CA ILE A 86 -9.48 -11.35 6.11
C ILE A 86 -8.82 -11.55 7.47
N ILE A 87 -8.79 -12.78 7.99
CA ILE A 87 -8.19 -13.09 9.30
C ILE A 87 -6.69 -12.79 9.29
N VAL A 88 -5.97 -13.23 8.25
CA VAL A 88 -4.53 -12.98 8.15
C VAL A 88 -4.24 -11.49 8.05
N ARG A 89 -5.01 -10.76 7.22
CA ARG A 89 -4.79 -9.33 6.93
C ARG A 89 -5.16 -8.44 8.11
N TYR A 90 -6.26 -8.74 8.79
CA TYR A 90 -6.84 -7.84 9.78
C TYR A 90 -6.67 -8.31 11.23
N VAL A 91 -6.11 -9.49 11.46
CA VAL A 91 -5.81 -9.97 12.82
C VAL A 91 -4.34 -10.36 12.94
N ALA A 92 -3.88 -11.34 12.14
CA ALA A 92 -2.53 -11.86 12.29
C ALA A 92 -1.44 -10.83 11.96
N LEU A 93 -1.59 -10.10 10.85
CA LEU A 93 -0.64 -9.07 10.41
C LEU A 93 -0.50 -7.91 11.41
N PRO A 94 -1.58 -7.28 11.90
CA PRO A 94 -1.51 -6.25 12.93
C PRO A 94 -0.85 -6.72 14.24
N LEU A 95 -1.19 -7.94 14.70
CA LEU A 95 -0.58 -8.52 15.90
C LEU A 95 0.93 -8.77 15.72
N LEU A 96 1.32 -9.31 14.56
CA LEU A 96 2.74 -9.44 14.21
C LEU A 96 3.43 -8.08 14.15
N GLY A 97 2.76 -7.07 13.59
CA GLY A 97 3.24 -5.68 13.57
C GLY A 97 3.57 -5.17 14.97
N ILE A 98 2.70 -5.39 15.96
CA ILE A 98 2.95 -5.01 17.36
C ILE A 98 4.22 -5.70 17.89
N VAL A 99 4.34 -7.01 17.67
CA VAL A 99 5.51 -7.78 18.15
C VAL A 99 6.80 -7.29 17.51
N ILE A 100 6.79 -7.08 16.19
CA ILE A 100 7.97 -6.64 15.43
C ILE A 100 8.37 -5.22 15.84
N VAL A 101 7.42 -4.27 15.86
CA VAL A 101 7.72 -2.86 16.16
C VAL A 101 8.14 -2.71 17.62
N LYS A 102 7.38 -3.24 18.58
CA LYS A 102 7.78 -3.18 20.00
C LYS A 102 9.07 -3.94 20.28
N GLY A 103 9.31 -5.05 19.58
CA GLY A 103 10.57 -5.78 19.64
C GLY A 103 11.73 -4.89 19.20
N ALA A 104 11.64 -4.33 17.99
CA ALA A 104 12.67 -3.45 17.42
C ALA A 104 12.93 -2.21 18.28
N THR A 105 11.87 -1.63 18.85
CA THR A 105 11.95 -0.54 19.82
C THR A 105 12.71 -0.94 21.08
N ARG A 106 12.41 -2.11 21.68
CA ARG A 106 13.14 -2.60 22.88
C ARG A 106 14.62 -2.91 22.61
N PHE A 107 14.98 -3.29 21.39
CA PHE A 107 16.37 -3.50 20.98
C PHE A 107 17.07 -2.20 20.54
N GLY A 108 16.41 -1.04 20.58
CA GLY A 108 16.98 0.24 20.18
C GLY A 108 17.21 0.38 18.66
N LEU A 109 16.59 -0.47 17.84
CA LEU A 109 16.69 -0.40 16.37
C LEU A 109 15.81 0.71 15.78
N VAL A 110 14.80 1.15 16.53
CA VAL A 110 13.79 2.13 16.13
C VAL A 110 13.88 3.33 17.08
N HIS A 111 13.84 4.54 16.54
CA HIS A 111 13.80 5.76 17.35
C HIS A 111 12.47 5.84 18.09
N HIS A 112 12.53 6.17 19.39
CA HIS A 112 11.38 6.39 20.27
C HIS A 112 10.62 7.68 19.94
N ASN A 113 10.10 7.78 18.72
CA ASN A 113 9.18 8.83 18.33
C ASN A 113 7.77 8.22 18.20
N PRO A 114 6.78 8.67 19.00
CA PRO A 114 5.42 8.14 18.97
C PRO A 114 4.78 8.16 17.58
N LEU A 115 5.02 9.21 16.79
CA LEU A 115 4.47 9.28 15.42
C LEU A 115 5.14 8.25 14.50
N TYR A 116 6.44 8.03 14.65
CA TYR A 116 7.17 7.04 13.85
C TYR A 116 6.72 5.61 14.18
N GLU A 117 6.62 5.26 15.46
CA GLU A 117 6.13 3.96 15.91
C GLU A 117 4.68 3.72 15.45
N PHE A 118 3.82 4.74 15.54
CA PHE A 118 2.44 4.67 15.05
C PHE A 118 2.38 4.37 13.55
N VAL A 119 3.15 5.08 12.72
CA VAL A 119 3.17 4.86 11.26
C VAL A 119 3.67 3.45 10.93
N LEU A 120 4.69 2.95 11.64
CA LEU A 120 5.21 1.59 11.48
C LEU A 120 4.20 0.50 11.87
N LEU A 121 3.35 0.74 12.86
CA LEU A 121 2.26 -0.15 13.23
C LEU A 121 1.11 -0.08 12.20
N LEU A 122 0.73 1.14 11.80
CA LEU A 122 -0.41 1.40 10.93
C LEU A 122 -0.30 0.65 9.60
N GLN A 123 0.91 0.58 9.01
CA GLN A 123 1.12 -0.15 7.75
C GLN A 123 0.73 -1.64 7.80
N PHE A 124 0.72 -2.27 8.97
CA PHE A 124 0.30 -3.67 9.13
C PHE A 124 -1.23 -3.84 9.19
N ALA A 125 -1.99 -2.77 9.44
CA ALA A 125 -3.45 -2.80 9.53
C ALA A 125 -4.17 -2.23 8.29
N LEU A 126 -3.42 -1.77 7.29
CA LEU A 126 -4.00 -1.23 6.06
C LEU A 126 -4.66 -2.32 5.19
N PRO A 127 -5.71 -1.96 4.43
CA PRO A 127 -6.29 -2.86 3.43
C PRO A 127 -5.25 -3.32 2.39
N PRO A 128 -5.54 -4.40 1.62
CA PRO A 128 -4.65 -4.85 0.56
C PRO A 128 -4.37 -3.73 -0.45
N ALA A 129 -3.17 -3.71 -1.03
CA ALA A 129 -2.77 -2.63 -1.93
C ALA A 129 -3.55 -2.66 -3.25
N MET A 130 -4.15 -1.52 -3.63
CA MET A 130 -4.91 -1.36 -4.90
C MET A 130 -4.09 -1.77 -6.13
N ASN A 131 -2.77 -1.52 -6.10
CA ASN A 131 -1.87 -1.85 -7.19
C ASN A 131 -1.84 -3.35 -7.52
N ILE A 132 -2.15 -4.25 -6.57
CA ILE A 132 -2.26 -5.69 -6.83
C ILE A 132 -3.43 -5.96 -7.78
N GLY A 133 -4.57 -5.30 -7.56
CA GLY A 133 -5.72 -5.35 -8.46
C GLY A 133 -5.41 -4.79 -9.83
N THR A 134 -4.82 -3.60 -9.90
CA THR A 134 -4.44 -2.97 -11.18
C THR A 134 -3.44 -3.84 -11.97
N MET A 135 -2.49 -4.49 -11.31
CA MET A 135 -1.54 -5.39 -11.97
C MET A 135 -2.21 -6.69 -12.44
N SER A 136 -3.11 -7.26 -11.64
CA SER A 136 -3.92 -8.41 -12.04
C SER A 136 -4.71 -8.12 -13.33
N GLN A 137 -5.24 -6.89 -13.47
CA GLN A 137 -5.89 -6.43 -14.69
C GLN A 137 -4.94 -6.23 -15.85
N LEU A 138 -3.84 -5.51 -15.63
CA LEU A 138 -2.85 -5.21 -16.67
C LEU A 138 -2.29 -6.49 -17.31
N PHE A 139 -2.11 -7.54 -16.51
CA PHE A 139 -1.62 -8.84 -16.97
C PHE A 139 -2.74 -9.86 -17.26
N GLY A 140 -4.01 -9.48 -17.12
CA GLY A 140 -5.18 -10.33 -17.42
C GLY A 140 -5.26 -11.63 -16.60
N ALA A 141 -4.68 -11.67 -15.40
CA ALA A 141 -4.56 -12.88 -14.59
C ALA A 141 -5.21 -12.71 -13.22
N GLY A 142 -6.27 -13.49 -12.94
CA GLY A 142 -6.91 -13.53 -11.63
C GLY A 142 -7.72 -12.28 -11.26
N GLU A 143 -8.20 -11.53 -12.26
CA GLU A 143 -8.89 -10.26 -12.05
C GLU A 143 -10.19 -10.41 -11.24
N SER A 144 -11.04 -11.38 -11.60
CA SER A 144 -12.29 -11.65 -10.88
C SER A 144 -12.01 -12.04 -9.43
N GLU A 145 -10.99 -12.89 -9.23
CA GLU A 145 -10.60 -13.38 -7.92
C GLU A 145 -10.12 -12.22 -7.01
N CYS A 146 -9.22 -11.39 -7.55
CA CYS A 146 -8.67 -10.24 -6.86
C CYS A 146 -9.76 -9.21 -6.53
N SER A 147 -10.70 -8.97 -7.44
CA SER A 147 -11.82 -8.06 -7.21
C SER A 147 -12.74 -8.49 -6.06
N VAL A 148 -13.07 -9.77 -5.93
CA VAL A 148 -13.89 -10.26 -4.80
C VAL A 148 -13.14 -10.11 -3.48
N ILE A 149 -11.84 -10.46 -3.44
CA ILE A 149 -11.03 -10.32 -2.24
C ILE A 149 -10.94 -8.85 -1.81
N MET A 150 -10.67 -7.95 -2.76
CA MET A 150 -10.63 -6.51 -2.50
C MET A 150 -12.00 -5.99 -2.04
N LEU A 151 -13.12 -6.41 -2.64
CA LEU A 151 -14.46 -6.01 -2.24
C LEU A 151 -14.67 -6.22 -0.73
N TRP A 152 -14.44 -7.43 -0.26
CA TRP A 152 -14.65 -7.78 1.14
C TRP A 152 -13.64 -7.13 2.09
N CYS A 153 -12.38 -7.05 1.68
CA CYS A 153 -11.36 -6.39 2.49
C CYS A 153 -11.69 -4.91 2.67
N TYR A 154 -11.95 -4.18 1.58
CA TYR A 154 -12.25 -2.75 1.65
C TYR A 154 -13.57 -2.44 2.36
N ALA A 155 -14.58 -3.31 2.24
CA ALA A 155 -15.82 -3.18 3.00
C ALA A 155 -15.58 -3.28 4.52
N LEU A 156 -14.74 -4.22 4.96
CA LEU A 156 -14.38 -4.40 6.38
C LEU A 156 -13.30 -3.43 6.87
N ALA A 157 -12.60 -2.77 5.95
CA ALA A 157 -11.49 -1.87 6.29
C ALA A 157 -11.94 -0.68 7.13
N SER A 158 -13.11 -0.10 6.87
CA SER A 158 -13.63 1.06 7.63
C SER A 158 -13.73 0.75 9.13
N ILE A 159 -14.26 -0.42 9.49
CA ILE A 159 -14.41 -0.86 10.87
C ILE A 159 -13.04 -1.25 11.44
N THR A 160 -12.32 -2.11 10.73
CA THR A 160 -11.09 -2.72 11.26
C THR A 160 -9.96 -1.72 11.40
N LEU A 161 -9.78 -0.82 10.42
CA LEU A 161 -8.75 0.21 10.44
C LEU A 161 -9.01 1.21 11.57
N THR A 162 -10.28 1.57 11.82
CA THR A 162 -10.64 2.46 12.94
C THR A 162 -10.27 1.83 14.28
N LEU A 163 -10.60 0.54 14.47
CA LEU A 163 -10.27 -0.19 15.69
C LEU A 163 -8.75 -0.29 15.89
N TRP A 164 -8.00 -0.73 14.88
CA TRP A 164 -6.55 -0.86 14.98
C TRP A 164 -5.85 0.49 15.16
N SER A 165 -6.29 1.54 14.47
CA SER A 165 -5.73 2.88 14.64
C SER A 165 -5.91 3.37 16.08
N THR A 166 -7.09 3.14 16.67
CA THR A 166 -7.36 3.50 18.07
C THR A 166 -6.46 2.71 19.02
N LEU A 167 -6.33 1.40 18.81
CA LEU A 167 -5.46 0.54 19.63
C LEU A 167 -3.98 0.93 19.49
N PHE A 168 -3.51 1.24 18.29
CA PHE A 168 -2.12 1.65 18.05
C PHE A 168 -1.82 3.02 18.66
N LEU A 169 -2.74 3.98 18.58
CA LEU A 169 -2.60 5.26 19.27
C LEU A 169 -2.52 5.05 20.79
N TRP A 170 -3.40 4.23 21.36
CA TRP A 170 -3.35 3.92 22.80
C TRP A 170 -2.07 3.20 23.22
N LEU A 171 -1.50 2.38 22.34
CA LEU A 171 -0.31 1.57 22.62
C LEU A 171 1.00 2.37 22.54
N VAL A 172 0.99 3.49 21.82
CA VAL A 172 2.14 4.37 21.58
C VAL A 172 2.07 5.69 22.36
N ALA A 173 0.88 6.05 22.87
CA ALA A 173 0.67 7.14 23.82
C ALA A 173 1.31 6.84 25.19
#